data_AF-A0AAW1SRC9-F1
#
_entry.id   AF-A0AAW1SRC9-F1
#
_cell.length_a   1.000
_cell.length_b   1.000
_cell.length_c   1.000
_cell.angle_alpha   90.00
_cell.angle_beta   90.00
_cell.angle_gamma   90.00
#
_symmetry.space_group_name_H-M   'P 1'
#
loop_
_entity.id
_entity.type
_entity.pdbx_description
1 polymer ?
#
loop_
_entity_poly.entity_id
_entity_poly.type
_entity_poly.pdbx_seq_one_letter_code
_entity_poly.pdbx_strand_id
1 'polypeptide(L)'
;MVAVYQILNICKATSAGLILVFASVYGLSDLRKALYTGLHLSYLIWWFLHQWAVPGWAETVFGTKVERPENMALMVSIFGVLYALPGWLAFTNPHSMSPITAVVALILCFNGSCLNVGSDFYKTAQKQAGVKKVCTHVYDGRLGPIPPNHLGDWLRYASFALASGTVTGWIVPAIVIGVNCLTYLERGQKK
;
A
#
# COMPACT_ATOMS: atom_id res chain seq x y z
N MET A 1 8.57 23.69 -4.02
CA MET A 1 8.89 22.44 -3.28
C MET A 1 7.60 21.88 -2.71
N VAL A 2 7.28 20.62 -3.02
CA VAL A 2 6.02 19.95 -2.62
C VAL A 2 6.36 18.89 -1.58
N ALA A 3 5.54 18.74 -0.53
CA ALA A 3 5.78 17.70 0.48
C ALA A 3 5.47 16.31 -0.08
N VAL A 4 6.23 15.29 0.32
CA VAL A 4 6.06 13.90 -0.14
C VAL A 4 4.62 13.42 0.05
N TYR A 5 3.97 13.71 1.18
CA TYR A 5 2.58 13.30 1.39
C TYR A 5 1.59 13.89 0.39
N GLN A 6 1.81 15.12 -0.10
CA GLN A 6 0.95 15.75 -1.10
C GLN A 6 1.09 15.01 -2.44
N ILE A 7 2.30 14.60 -2.80
CA ILE A 7 2.56 13.79 -3.99
C ILE A 7 1.92 12.41 -3.82
N LEU A 8 2.05 11.78 -2.65
CA LEU A 8 1.39 10.50 -2.38
C LEU A 8 -0.14 10.62 -2.47
N ASN A 9 -0.74 11.72 -2.02
CA ASN A 9 -2.18 11.97 -2.20
C ASN A 9 -2.57 11.98 -3.68
N ILE A 10 -1.77 12.65 -4.52
CA ILE A 10 -1.96 12.63 -5.98
C ILE A 10 -1.83 11.20 -6.51
N CYS A 11 -0.79 10.46 -6.11
CA CYS A 11 -0.62 9.07 -6.54
C CYS A 11 -1.83 8.19 -6.18
N LYS A 12 -2.33 8.29 -4.94
CA LYS A 12 -3.49 7.51 -4.48
C LYS A 12 -4.77 7.89 -5.22
N ALA A 13 -4.97 9.18 -5.49
CA ALA A 13 -6.10 9.65 -6.31
C ALA A 13 -5.98 9.15 -7.76
N THR A 14 -4.79 9.21 -8.36
CA THR A 14 -4.52 8.68 -9.71
C THR A 14 -4.82 7.18 -9.79
N SER A 15 -4.30 6.37 -8.86
CA SER A 15 -4.58 4.94 -8.83
C SER A 15 -6.09 4.67 -8.67
N ALA A 16 -6.77 5.39 -7.77
CA ALA A 16 -8.22 5.25 -7.58
C ALA A 16 -8.98 5.56 -8.88
N GLY A 17 -8.63 6.67 -9.53
CA GLY A 17 -9.20 7.06 -10.83
C GLY A 17 -9.01 5.99 -11.89
N LEU A 18 -7.81 5.41 -12.00
CA LEU A 18 -7.54 4.31 -12.94
C LEU A 18 -8.41 3.07 -12.65
N ILE A 19 -8.53 2.66 -11.38
CA ILE A 19 -9.40 1.53 -11.00
C ILE A 19 -10.87 1.82 -11.35
N LEU A 20 -11.35 3.03 -11.11
CA LEU A 20 -12.71 3.43 -11.47
C LEU A 20 -12.92 3.44 -13.00
N VAL A 21 -11.93 3.92 -13.76
CA VAL A 21 -11.95 3.84 -15.23
C VAL A 21 -12.03 2.39 -15.68
N PHE A 22 -11.20 1.48 -15.14
CA PHE A 22 -11.27 0.06 -15.47
C PHE A 22 -12.64 -0.54 -15.14
N ALA A 23 -13.18 -0.23 -13.96
CA ALA A 23 -14.53 -0.67 -13.57
C ALA A 23 -15.62 -0.18 -14.53
N SER A 24 -15.53 1.07 -14.99
CA SER A 24 -16.50 1.64 -15.94
C SER A 24 -16.40 1.03 -17.34
N VAL A 25 -15.19 0.73 -17.82
CA VAL A 25 -14.95 0.19 -19.16
C VAL A 25 -15.24 -1.31 -19.26
N TYR A 26 -14.81 -2.09 -18.26
CA TYR A 26 -14.86 -3.56 -18.30
C TYR A 26 -15.98 -4.17 -17.46
N GLY A 27 -16.72 -3.35 -16.72
CA GLY A 27 -17.77 -3.76 -15.80
C GLY A 27 -17.26 -4.49 -14.55
N LEU A 28 -18.17 -4.76 -13.61
CA LEU A 28 -17.90 -5.45 -12.34
C LEU A 28 -18.68 -6.78 -12.20
N SER A 29 -19.17 -7.33 -13.31
CA SER A 29 -19.99 -8.57 -13.30
C SER A 29 -19.20 -9.84 -12.96
N ASP A 30 -17.86 -9.78 -13.06
CA ASP A 30 -16.97 -10.88 -12.72
C ASP A 30 -16.38 -10.72 -11.31
N LEU A 31 -16.25 -11.85 -10.60
CA LEU A 31 -15.74 -11.91 -9.23
C LEU A 31 -14.34 -11.30 -9.09
N ARG A 32 -13.45 -11.51 -10.05
CA ARG A 32 -12.08 -10.96 -10.02
C ARG A 32 -12.10 -9.44 -10.00
N LYS A 33 -12.89 -8.87 -10.91
CA LYS A 33 -13.01 -7.41 -11.10
C LYS A 33 -13.64 -6.76 -9.88
N ALA A 34 -14.74 -7.34 -9.38
CA ALA A 34 -15.43 -6.86 -8.19
C ALA A 34 -14.53 -6.93 -6.95
N LEU A 35 -13.88 -8.08 -6.73
CA LEU A 35 -12.98 -8.28 -5.61
C LEU A 35 -11.78 -7.32 -5.69
N TYR A 36 -11.08 -7.26 -6.83
CA TYR A 36 -9.92 -6.39 -6.97
C TYR A 36 -10.30 -4.93 -6.69
N THR A 37 -11.41 -4.46 -7.24
CA THR A 37 -11.92 -3.11 -7.03
C THR A 37 -12.17 -2.84 -5.55
N GLY A 38 -12.87 -3.74 -4.86
CA GLY A 38 -13.13 -3.61 -3.42
C GLY A 38 -11.85 -3.59 -2.58
N LEU A 39 -10.92 -4.51 -2.84
CA LEU A 39 -9.65 -4.60 -2.11
C LEU A 39 -8.79 -3.34 -2.32
N HIS A 40 -8.62 -2.89 -3.56
CA HIS A 40 -7.75 -1.75 -3.86
C HIS A 40 -8.40 -0.43 -3.43
N LEU A 41 -9.68 -0.19 -3.73
CA LEU A 41 -10.33 1.06 -3.33
C LEU A 41 -10.45 1.16 -1.80
N SER A 42 -10.73 0.08 -1.07
CA SER A 42 -10.74 0.14 0.41
C SER A 42 -9.39 0.57 0.98
N TYR A 43 -8.29 0.06 0.42
CA TYR A 43 -6.94 0.49 0.77
C TYR A 43 -6.69 1.99 0.48
N LEU A 44 -7.10 2.47 -0.70
CA LEU A 44 -6.91 3.87 -1.10
C LEU A 44 -7.79 4.81 -0.28
N ILE A 45 -9.04 4.43 0.00
CA ILE A 45 -9.96 5.19 0.86
C ILE A 45 -9.39 5.28 2.28
N TRP A 46 -8.86 4.18 2.82
CA TRP A 46 -8.24 4.18 4.13
C TRP A 46 -7.12 5.22 4.27
N TRP A 47 -6.29 5.40 3.23
CA TRP A 47 -5.23 6.41 3.24
C TRP A 47 -5.75 7.84 3.47
N PHE A 48 -6.87 8.20 2.83
CA PHE A 48 -7.48 9.52 3.01
C PHE A 48 -8.24 9.62 4.33
N LEU A 49 -8.96 8.57 4.72
CA LEU A 49 -9.66 8.51 6.01
C LEU A 49 -8.69 8.64 7.18
N HIS A 50 -7.53 8.00 7.12
CA HIS A 50 -6.53 8.10 8.19
C HIS A 50 -5.98 9.52 8.34
N GLN A 51 -5.70 10.21 7.23
CA GLN A 51 -5.28 11.62 7.26
C GLN A 51 -6.35 12.55 7.85
N TRP A 52 -7.61 12.28 7.53
CA TRP A 52 -8.73 13.02 8.10
C TRP A 52 -8.91 12.73 9.59
N ALA A 53 -8.85 11.46 10.00
CA ALA A 53 -9.04 11.02 11.38
C ALA A 53 -7.86 11.41 12.29
N VAL A 54 -6.65 11.53 11.75
CA VAL A 54 -5.43 11.88 12.49
C VAL A 54 -4.71 13.05 11.79
N PRO A 55 -5.20 14.29 11.99
CA PRO A 55 -4.59 15.47 11.37
C PRO A 55 -3.10 15.61 11.73
N GLY A 56 -2.27 15.98 10.76
CA GLY A 56 -0.82 16.16 10.95
C GLY A 56 0.01 14.86 10.91
N TRP A 57 -0.62 13.67 10.91
CA TRP A 57 0.11 12.40 10.76
C TRP A 57 0.94 12.36 9.48
N ALA A 58 0.32 12.69 8.35
CA ALA A 58 0.99 12.62 7.04
C ALA A 58 2.16 13.60 6.94
N GLU A 59 2.04 14.80 7.49
CA GLU A 59 3.16 15.75 7.57
C GLU A 59 4.27 15.25 8.49
N THR A 60 3.92 14.66 9.63
CA THR A 60 4.90 14.10 10.58
C THR A 60 5.69 12.93 9.98
N VAL A 61 5.04 12.09 9.16
CA VAL A 61 5.65 10.87 8.61
C VAL A 61 6.30 11.11 7.24
N PHE A 62 5.71 11.98 6.42
CA PHE A 62 6.07 12.19 5.01
C PHE A 62 6.18 13.69 4.65
N GLY A 63 6.53 14.54 5.61
CA GLY A 63 6.66 16.00 5.41
C GLY A 63 7.92 16.44 4.67
N THR A 64 8.85 15.52 4.38
CA THR A 64 10.05 15.82 3.59
C THR A 64 9.66 16.43 2.24
N LYS A 65 10.37 17.48 1.84
CA LYS A 65 10.07 18.18 0.58
C LYS A 65 10.80 17.52 -0.58
N VAL A 66 10.09 17.39 -1.70
CA VAL A 66 10.70 17.04 -2.99
C VAL A 66 11.14 18.33 -3.67
N GLU A 67 12.43 18.41 -3.96
CA GLU A 67 13.08 19.60 -4.50
C GLU A 67 12.98 19.67 -6.03
N ARG A 68 12.99 18.51 -6.71
CA ARG A 68 13.05 18.41 -8.16
C ARG A 68 11.72 17.97 -8.79
N PRO A 69 11.18 18.69 -9.79
CA PRO A 69 9.97 18.29 -10.50
C PRO A 69 10.04 16.90 -11.12
N GLU A 70 11.21 16.50 -11.64
CA GLU A 70 11.40 15.17 -12.24
C GLU A 70 11.11 14.03 -11.24
N ASN A 71 11.48 14.22 -9.97
CA ASN A 71 11.21 13.24 -8.91
C ASN A 71 9.71 13.12 -8.63
N MET A 72 8.97 14.23 -8.69
CA MET A 72 7.52 14.20 -8.56
C MET A 72 6.87 13.43 -9.72
N ALA A 73 7.27 13.70 -10.96
CA ALA A 73 6.77 12.97 -12.12
C ALA A 73 7.05 11.47 -12.05
N LEU A 74 8.25 11.09 -11.59
CA LEU A 74 8.63 9.70 -11.36
C LEU A 74 7.77 9.04 -10.28
N MET A 75 7.54 9.72 -9.16
CA MET A 75 6.69 9.22 -8.08
C MET A 75 5.25 8.99 -8.53
N VAL A 76 4.66 9.90 -9.33
CA VAL A 76 3.30 9.73 -9.86
C VAL A 76 3.26 8.57 -10.88
N SER A 77 4.27 8.47 -11.74
CA SER A 77 4.38 7.36 -12.71
C SER A 77 4.47 6.01 -12.02
N ILE A 78 5.26 5.90 -10.95
CA ILE A 78 5.43 4.63 -10.21
C ILE A 78 4.24 4.39 -9.28
N PHE A 79 4.03 5.26 -8.30
CA PHE A 79 3.06 5.02 -7.22
C PHE A 79 1.61 5.34 -7.60
N GLY A 80 1.39 6.12 -8.65
CA GLY A 80 0.06 6.43 -9.16
C GLY A 80 -0.37 5.52 -10.31
N VAL A 81 0.50 5.32 -11.30
CA VAL A 81 0.17 4.56 -12.51
C VAL A 81 0.60 3.10 -12.41
N LEU A 82 1.89 2.83 -12.21
CA LEU A 82 2.40 1.45 -12.16
C LEU A 82 1.75 0.64 -11.02
N TYR A 83 1.42 1.26 -9.89
CA TYR A 83 0.72 0.58 -8.79
C TYR A 83 -0.71 0.16 -9.14
N ALA A 84 -1.32 0.72 -10.19
CA ALA A 84 -2.59 0.26 -10.74
C ALA A 84 -2.44 -0.92 -11.73
N LEU A 85 -1.21 -1.33 -12.08
CA LEU A 85 -0.93 -2.43 -13.02
C LEU A 85 -1.64 -3.75 -12.63
N PRO A 86 -1.62 -4.22 -11.36
CA PRO A 86 -2.34 -5.44 -11.01
C PRO A 86 -3.85 -5.29 -11.24
N GLY A 87 -4.39 -4.07 -11.20
CA GLY A 87 -5.78 -3.78 -11.49
C GLY A 87 -6.07 -3.92 -12.96
N TRP A 88 -5.29 -3.25 -13.80
CA TRP A 88 -5.38 -3.45 -15.25
C TRP A 88 -5.33 -4.93 -15.64
N LEU A 89 -4.39 -5.68 -15.04
CA LEU A 89 -4.25 -7.11 -15.24
C LEU A 89 -5.47 -7.89 -14.74
N ALA A 90 -6.05 -7.53 -13.59
CA ALA A 90 -7.27 -8.15 -13.08
C ALA A 90 -8.47 -7.95 -14.04
N PHE A 91 -8.57 -6.77 -14.63
CA PHE A 91 -9.68 -6.38 -15.51
C PHE A 91 -9.58 -6.97 -16.92
N THR A 92 -8.36 -7.22 -17.39
CA THR A 92 -8.08 -7.79 -18.72
C THR A 92 -7.79 -9.30 -18.68
N ASN A 93 -7.77 -9.91 -17.49
CA ASN A 93 -7.59 -11.35 -17.37
C ASN A 93 -8.83 -12.09 -17.91
N PRO A 94 -8.70 -12.93 -18.95
CA PRO A 94 -9.83 -13.68 -19.50
C PRO A 94 -10.25 -14.86 -18.60
N HIS A 95 -9.42 -15.23 -17.62
CA HIS A 95 -9.67 -16.39 -16.76
C HIS A 95 -10.43 -16.00 -15.49
N SER A 96 -11.56 -16.69 -15.29
CA SER A 96 -12.36 -16.61 -14.07
C SER A 96 -11.52 -16.86 -12.83
N MET A 97 -11.79 -16.13 -11.76
CA MET A 97 -11.13 -16.32 -10.47
C MET A 97 -11.69 -17.55 -9.76
N SER A 98 -10.81 -18.43 -9.27
CA SER A 98 -11.25 -19.53 -8.41
C SER A 98 -11.73 -19.02 -7.05
N PRO A 99 -12.77 -19.64 -6.44
CA PRO A 99 -13.22 -19.25 -5.10
C PRO A 99 -12.11 -19.32 -4.04
N ILE A 100 -11.22 -20.32 -4.13
CA ILE A 100 -10.09 -20.47 -3.21
C ILE A 100 -9.14 -19.27 -3.33
N THR A 101 -8.81 -18.85 -4.55
CA THR A 101 -7.98 -17.65 -4.75
C THR A 101 -8.65 -16.42 -4.14
N ALA A 102 -9.97 -16.28 -4.25
CA ALA A 102 -10.70 -15.15 -3.69
C ALA A 102 -10.64 -15.14 -2.16
N VAL A 103 -10.84 -16.30 -1.52
CA VAL A 103 -10.71 -16.47 -0.06
C VAL A 103 -9.29 -16.12 0.41
N VAL A 104 -8.26 -16.63 -0.27
CA VAL A 104 -6.86 -16.34 0.10
C VAL A 104 -6.56 -14.84 -0.06
N ALA A 105 -7.00 -14.21 -1.15
CA ALA A 105 -6.83 -12.77 -1.34
C ALA A 105 -7.52 -11.95 -0.23
N LEU A 106 -8.74 -12.33 0.17
CA LEU A 106 -9.46 -11.69 1.28
C LEU A 106 -8.71 -11.85 2.61
N ILE A 107 -8.27 -13.06 2.95
CA ILE A 107 -7.51 -13.34 4.17
C ILE A 107 -6.25 -12.47 4.22
N LEU A 108 -5.49 -12.41 3.12
CA LEU A 108 -4.26 -11.63 3.04
C LEU A 108 -4.54 -10.13 3.16
N CYS A 109 -5.55 -9.61 2.46
CA CYS A 109 -5.88 -8.19 2.52
C CYS A 109 -6.38 -7.79 3.91
N PHE A 110 -7.26 -8.60 4.51
CA PHE A 110 -7.82 -8.33 5.83
C PHE A 110 -6.72 -8.32 6.90
N ASN A 111 -5.95 -9.41 7.02
CA ASN A 111 -4.88 -9.51 8.01
C ASN A 111 -3.77 -8.50 7.75
N GLY A 112 -3.43 -8.26 6.48
CA GLY A 112 -2.46 -7.23 6.09
C GLY A 112 -2.90 -5.83 6.50
N SER A 113 -4.18 -5.52 6.34
CA SER A 113 -4.76 -4.25 6.78
C SER A 113 -4.75 -4.12 8.30
N CYS A 114 -5.18 -5.14 9.04
CA CYS A 114 -5.14 -5.14 10.51
C CYS A 114 -3.71 -4.93 11.04
N LEU A 115 -2.73 -5.66 10.49
CA LEU A 115 -1.33 -5.53 10.88
C LEU A 115 -0.78 -4.14 10.57
N ASN A 116 -1.03 -3.64 9.36
CA ASN A 116 -0.51 -2.32 8.95
C ASN A 116 -1.13 -1.20 9.79
N VAL A 117 -2.45 -1.16 9.87
CA VAL A 117 -3.18 -0.11 10.57
C VAL A 117 -2.90 -0.15 12.08
N GLY A 118 -2.97 -1.32 12.70
CA GLY A 118 -2.70 -1.48 14.12
C GLY A 118 -1.28 -1.03 14.48
N SER A 119 -0.31 -1.34 13.64
CA SER A 119 1.09 -0.93 13.82
C SER A 119 1.29 0.58 13.67
N ASP A 120 0.64 1.20 12.69
CA ASP A 120 0.74 2.64 12.47
C ASP A 120 0.10 3.45 13.60
N PHE A 121 -1.05 3.02 14.12
CA PHE A 121 -1.66 3.62 15.30
C PHE A 121 -0.79 3.45 16.53
N TYR A 122 -0.28 2.24 16.77
CA TYR A 122 0.61 1.97 17.90
C TYR A 122 1.86 2.87 17.86
N LYS A 123 2.51 2.94 16.70
CA LYS A 123 3.69 3.77 16.49
C LYS A 123 3.41 5.26 16.67
N THR A 124 2.26 5.72 16.19
CA THR A 124 1.82 7.12 16.34
C THR A 124 1.58 7.48 17.80
N ALA A 125 0.84 6.63 18.54
CA ALA A 125 0.57 6.84 19.96
C ALA A 125 1.87 6.89 20.79
N GLN A 126 2.82 5.99 20.53
CA GLN A 126 4.12 5.98 21.21
C GLN A 126 4.92 7.25 20.94
N LYS A 127 4.96 7.71 19.68
CA LYS A 127 5.63 8.97 19.33
C LYS A 127 4.98 10.18 20.01
N GLN A 128 3.65 10.22 20.07
CA GLN A 128 2.90 11.27 20.77
C GLN A 128 3.15 11.25 22.29
N ALA A 129 3.38 10.07 22.87
CA ALA A 129 3.80 9.91 24.26
C ALA A 129 5.29 10.26 24.52
N GLY A 130 6.00 10.81 23.53
CA GLY A 130 7.40 11.22 23.67
C GLY A 130 8.43 10.08 23.55
N VAL A 131 7.99 8.86 23.18
CA VAL A 131 8.90 7.72 23.01
C VAL A 131 9.71 7.90 21.73
N LYS A 132 11.02 8.14 21.88
CA LYS A 132 11.94 8.43 20.77
C LYS A 132 12.18 7.23 19.84
N LYS A 133 12.07 6.00 20.35
CA LYS A 133 12.24 4.77 19.59
C LYS A 133 11.21 3.74 20.03
N VAL A 134 10.33 3.35 19.10
CA VAL A 134 9.33 2.30 19.33
C VAL A 134 10.05 0.95 19.31
N CYS A 135 10.59 0.57 20.46
CA CYS A 135 11.26 -0.70 20.72
C CYS A 135 10.36 -1.54 21.61
N THR A 136 9.39 -2.22 21.01
CA THR A 136 8.63 -3.25 21.73
C THR A 136 8.88 -4.60 21.10
N HIS A 137 8.61 -5.67 21.84
CA HIS A 137 8.81 -7.06 21.40
C HIS A 137 8.11 -7.41 20.06
N VAL A 138 7.22 -6.55 19.54
CA VAL A 138 6.59 -6.67 18.21
C VAL A 138 7.48 -6.10 17.09
N TYR A 139 8.29 -5.08 17.40
CA TYR A 139 9.30 -4.49 16.49
C TYR A 139 10.70 -5.08 16.68
N ASP A 140 10.98 -5.70 17.84
CA ASP A 140 12.27 -6.29 18.20
C ASP A 140 12.21 -7.83 18.46
N GLY A 141 11.07 -8.50 18.24
CA GLY A 141 10.87 -9.93 18.59
C GLY A 141 10.22 -10.79 17.50
N ARG A 142 10.44 -12.12 17.59
CA ARG A 142 10.00 -13.32 16.81
C ARG A 142 9.85 -13.24 15.28
N LEU A 143 9.37 -12.14 14.69
CA LEU A 143 9.30 -11.88 13.25
C LEU A 143 10.60 -11.31 12.67
N GLY A 144 11.62 -11.13 13.51
CA GLY A 144 12.93 -10.61 13.12
C GLY A 144 12.89 -9.09 12.85
N PRO A 145 13.78 -8.58 11.98
CA PRO A 145 13.96 -7.13 11.76
C PRO A 145 12.81 -6.44 11.02
N ILE A 146 11.81 -7.17 10.52
CA ILE A 146 10.80 -6.61 9.62
C ILE A 146 9.70 -5.92 10.45
N PRO A 147 9.51 -4.59 10.28
CA PRO A 147 8.44 -3.88 10.96
C PRO A 147 7.07 -4.48 10.61
N PRO A 148 6.16 -4.70 11.58
CA PRO A 148 4.88 -5.34 11.30
C PRO A 148 3.99 -4.53 10.33
N ASN A 149 4.17 -3.21 10.25
CA ASN A 149 3.51 -2.38 9.25
C ASN A 149 3.97 -2.71 7.81
N HIS A 150 5.26 -3.04 7.62
CA HIS A 150 5.78 -3.49 6.32
C HIS A 150 5.25 -4.88 5.95
N LEU A 151 5.18 -5.80 6.92
CA LEU A 151 4.57 -7.11 6.69
C LEU A 151 3.09 -6.96 6.30
N GLY A 152 2.36 -6.06 6.96
CA GLY A 152 0.99 -5.73 6.61
C GLY A 152 0.85 -5.21 5.18
N ASP A 153 1.76 -4.33 4.74
CA ASP A 153 1.83 -3.91 3.33
C ASP A 153 2.05 -5.09 2.39
N TRP A 154 3.02 -5.95 2.67
CA TRP A 154 3.33 -7.09 1.80
C TRP A 154 2.13 -8.01 1.60
N LEU A 155 1.37 -8.30 2.67
CA LEU A 155 0.16 -9.10 2.59
C LEU A 155 -0.93 -8.41 1.75
N ARG A 156 -1.11 -7.09 1.89
CA ARG A 156 -2.06 -6.32 1.05
C ARG A 156 -1.67 -6.36 -0.41
N TYR A 157 -0.41 -6.07 -0.76
CA TYR A 157 0.02 -6.09 -2.16
C TYR A 157 0.00 -7.50 -2.74
N ALA A 158 0.34 -8.53 -1.95
CA ALA A 158 0.19 -9.93 -2.37
C ALA A 158 -1.27 -10.27 -2.68
N SER A 159 -2.24 -9.75 -1.91
CA SER A 159 -3.66 -9.92 -2.21
C SER A 159 -4.04 -9.32 -3.57
N PHE A 160 -3.49 -8.16 -3.94
CA PHE A 160 -3.74 -7.52 -5.23
C PHE A 160 -3.13 -8.32 -6.38
N ALA A 161 -1.92 -8.85 -6.21
CA ALA A 161 -1.27 -9.70 -7.21
C ALA A 161 -2.01 -11.04 -7.41
N LEU A 162 -2.50 -11.66 -6.34
CA LEU A 162 -3.35 -12.84 -6.45
C LEU A 162 -4.67 -12.54 -7.16
N ALA A 163 -5.29 -11.41 -6.82
CA ALA A 163 -6.50 -10.95 -7.49
C ALA A 163 -6.27 -10.62 -8.97
N SER A 164 -5.07 -10.18 -9.38
CA SER A 164 -4.77 -9.97 -10.80
C SER A 164 -4.73 -11.28 -11.60
N GLY A 165 -4.38 -12.40 -10.95
CA GLY A 165 -4.35 -13.73 -11.56
C GLY A 165 -3.25 -13.89 -12.61
N THR A 166 -2.21 -13.07 -12.56
CA THR A 166 -1.08 -13.10 -13.51
C THR A 166 0.25 -12.99 -12.78
N VAL A 167 1.29 -13.62 -13.31
CA VAL A 167 2.66 -13.52 -12.76
C VAL A 167 3.15 -12.06 -12.77
N THR A 168 2.80 -11.30 -13.81
CA THR A 168 3.14 -9.87 -13.94
C THR A 168 2.56 -9.01 -12.81
N GLY A 169 1.45 -9.42 -12.20
CA GLY A 169 0.87 -8.73 -11.04
C GLY A 169 1.81 -8.66 -9.83
N TRP A 170 2.79 -9.57 -9.74
CA TRP A 170 3.76 -9.63 -8.65
C TRP A 170 4.88 -8.59 -8.72
N ILE A 171 4.98 -7.84 -9.83
CA ILE A 171 5.94 -6.72 -9.96
C ILE A 171 5.73 -5.68 -8.84
N VAL A 172 4.48 -5.30 -8.56
CA VAL A 172 4.18 -4.28 -7.55
C VAL A 172 4.54 -4.76 -6.14
N PRO A 173 4.12 -5.95 -5.66
CA PRO A 173 4.61 -6.52 -4.40
C PRO A 173 6.13 -6.55 -4.30
N ALA A 174 6.84 -6.96 -5.36
CA ALA A 174 8.29 -7.01 -5.37
C ALA A 174 8.92 -5.63 -5.17
N ILE A 175 8.39 -4.59 -5.82
CA ILE A 175 8.83 -3.20 -5.62
C ILE A 175 8.58 -2.76 -4.17
N VAL A 176 7.40 -3.03 -3.61
CA VAL A 176 7.06 -2.66 -2.22
C VAL A 176 8.00 -3.33 -1.22
N ILE A 177 8.28 -4.62 -1.41
CA ILE A 177 9.25 -5.36 -0.59
C ILE A 177 10.64 -4.72 -0.72
N GLY A 178 11.10 -4.45 -1.95
CA GLY A 178 12.39 -3.80 -2.20
C GLY A 178 12.52 -2.45 -1.49
N VAL A 179 11.54 -1.56 -1.64
CA VAL A 179 11.51 -0.24 -0.99
C VAL A 179 11.52 -0.36 0.54
N ASN A 180 10.70 -1.28 1.09
CA ASN A 180 10.63 -1.52 2.53
C ASN A 180 11.97 -2.06 3.09
N CYS A 181 12.65 -2.94 2.36
CA CYS A 181 13.95 -3.48 2.73
C CYS A 181 15.06 -2.41 2.65
N LEU A 182 15.11 -1.62 1.58
CA LEU A 182 16.09 -0.53 1.45
C LEU A 182 15.93 0.50 2.58
N THR A 183 14.69 0.90 2.85
CA THR A 183 14.38 1.82 3.96
C THR A 183 14.84 1.27 5.31
N TYR A 184 14.75 -0.05 5.51
CA TYR A 184 15.23 -0.68 6.73
C TYR A 184 16.77 -0.65 6.83
N LEU A 185 17.47 -1.00 5.74
CA LEU A 185 18.94 -1.00 5.70
C LEU A 185 19.51 0.40 5.94
N GLU A 186 18.95 1.43 5.32
CA GLU A 186 19.38 2.82 5.52
C GLU A 186 19.20 3.30 6.97
N ARG A 187 18.15 2.84 7.65
CA ARG A 187 17.94 3.14 9.08
C ARG A 187 18.91 2.39 9.99
N GLY A 188 19.35 1.20 9.58
CA GLY A 188 20.37 0.43 10.28
C GLY A 188 21.74 1.10 10.25
N GLN A 189 22.06 1.84 9.18
CA GLN A 189 23.33 2.54 8.99
C GLN A 189 23.42 3.90 9.70
N LYS A 190 22.29 4.46 10.18
CA LYS A 190 22.24 5.75 10.92
C LYS A 190 22.27 5.58 12.45
N LYS A 191 22.71 4.43 12.94
CA LYS A 191 23.01 4.17 14.36
C LYS A 191 24.49 4.37 14.62
#